data_AF-D4GKS0-F1
#
_entry.id   AF-D4GKS0-F1
#
_cell.length_a   1.000
_cell.length_b   1.000
_cell.length_c   1.000
_cell.angle_alpha   90.00
_cell.angle_beta   90.00
_cell.angle_gamma   90.00
#
_symmetry.space_group_name_H-M   'P 1'
#
loop_
_entity.id
_entity.type
_entity.pdbx_description
1 polymer ?
#
loop_
_entity_poly.entity_id
_entity_poly.type
_entity_poly.pdbx_seq_one_letter_code
_entity_poly.pdbx_strand_id
1 'polypeptide(L)'
;MARTTRPLTNTEVIRSKAIDKDLTLHDGDGLFMVVKTTGKVLWRFRYQRPATKQRTMMGLGAFPALSLADARRMRAAYLSLFANGIDPQTQAEQDTEQQQIALNSIFSAVAANWFALKKASVTTDYAKDI
;
A
#
# COMPACT_ATOMS: atom_id res chain seq x y z
N MET A 1 14.24 -19.09 22.34
CA MET A 1 12.85 -19.57 22.12
C MET A 1 12.07 -18.50 21.38
N ALA A 2 11.20 -18.88 20.45
CA ALA A 2 10.31 -17.92 19.78
C ALA A 2 9.33 -17.32 20.79
N ARG A 3 9.14 -16.00 20.77
CA ARG A 3 8.22 -15.31 21.69
C ARG A 3 6.79 -15.48 21.16
N THR A 4 5.98 -16.31 21.80
CA THR A 4 4.56 -16.47 21.44
C THR A 4 3.78 -15.21 21.82
N THR A 5 3.09 -14.60 20.87
CA THR A 5 2.18 -13.47 21.12
C THR A 5 0.81 -14.00 21.55
N ARG A 6 0.27 -13.47 22.66
CA ARG A 6 -1.12 -13.75 23.06
C ARG A 6 -2.08 -12.96 22.16
N PRO A 7 -3.05 -13.61 21.51
CA PRO A 7 -4.06 -12.91 20.70
C PRO A 7 -4.89 -11.93 21.54
N LEU A 8 -5.33 -10.85 20.89
CA LEU A 8 -6.18 -9.84 21.50
C LEU A 8 -7.61 -10.35 21.67
N THR A 9 -8.30 -9.83 22.67
CA THR A 9 -9.74 -10.01 22.86
C THR A 9 -10.49 -8.75 22.44
N ASN A 10 -11.77 -8.89 22.10
CA ASN A 10 -12.59 -7.74 21.70
C ASN A 10 -12.68 -6.69 22.82
N THR A 11 -12.72 -7.15 24.08
CA THR A 11 -12.72 -6.27 25.26
C THR A 11 -11.43 -5.46 25.38
N GLU A 12 -10.27 -6.06 25.10
CA GLU A 12 -8.99 -5.35 25.11
C GLU A 12 -8.92 -4.31 24.00
N VAL A 13 -9.39 -4.64 22.79
CA VAL A 13 -9.47 -3.70 21.67
C VAL A 13 -10.30 -2.47 22.06
N ILE A 14 -11.49 -2.68 22.63
CA ILE A 14 -12.41 -1.59 23.00
C ILE A 14 -11.87 -0.75 24.16
N ARG A 15 -11.23 -1.39 25.16
CA ARG A 15 -10.74 -0.69 26.35
C ARG A 15 -9.39 0.00 26.13
N SER A 16 -8.68 -0.33 25.05
CA SER A 16 -7.38 0.25 24.75
C SER A 16 -7.49 1.75 24.50
N LYS A 17 -6.64 2.54 25.18
CA LYS A 17 -6.53 3.98 25.02
C LYS A 17 -5.06 4.39 25.07
N ALA A 18 -4.67 5.26 24.16
CA ALA A 18 -3.38 5.92 24.18
C ALA A 18 -3.53 7.29 24.85
N ILE A 19 -2.65 7.60 25.81
CA ILE A 19 -2.66 8.88 26.53
C ILE A 19 -1.51 9.74 25.99
N ASP A 20 -0.27 9.44 26.39
CA ASP A 20 0.89 10.26 26.02
C ASP A 20 1.60 9.77 24.75
N LYS A 21 1.44 8.49 24.41
CA LYS A 21 2.12 7.86 23.27
C LYS A 21 1.22 6.83 22.61
N ASP A 22 1.37 6.72 21.29
CA ASP A 22 0.73 5.68 20.50
C ASP A 22 1.00 4.30 21.10
N LEU A 23 -0.09 3.56 21.33
CA LEU A 23 -0.06 2.22 21.89
C LEU A 23 -0.18 1.19 20.77
N THR A 24 0.78 0.27 20.71
CA THR A 24 0.75 -0.86 19.77
C THR A 24 0.40 -2.13 20.51
N LEU A 25 -0.67 -2.81 20.08
CA LEU A 25 -1.12 -4.08 20.65
C LEU A 25 -1.05 -5.16 19.58
N HIS A 26 -0.34 -6.25 19.87
CA HIS A 26 -0.09 -7.32 18.91
C HIS A 26 -1.13 -8.43 19.06
N ASP A 27 -1.69 -8.88 17.93
CA ASP A 27 -2.63 -10.01 17.87
C ASP A 27 -1.97 -11.33 17.48
N GLY A 28 -0.80 -11.28 16.84
CA GLY A 28 -0.07 -12.45 16.37
C GLY A 28 -0.07 -12.57 14.85
N ASP A 29 0.83 -13.41 14.33
CA ASP A 29 1.07 -13.60 12.89
C ASP A 29 1.23 -12.29 12.14
N GLY A 30 1.97 -11.33 12.72
CA GLY A 30 2.21 -10.02 12.12
C GLY A 30 1.05 -9.02 12.21
N LEU A 31 -0.13 -9.41 12.67
CA LEU A 31 -1.27 -8.49 12.88
C LEU A 31 -1.13 -7.75 14.22
N PHE A 32 -1.40 -6.46 14.20
CA PHE A 32 -1.42 -5.60 15.37
C PHE A 32 -2.35 -4.40 15.14
N MET A 33 -2.81 -3.80 16.23
CA MET A 33 -3.50 -2.51 16.20
C MET A 33 -2.59 -1.41 16.73
N VAL A 34 -2.74 -0.22 16.18
CA VAL A 34 -2.13 1.01 16.68
C VAL A 34 -3.25 1.92 17.15
N VAL A 35 -3.29 2.17 18.45
CA VAL A 35 -4.16 3.16 19.09
C VAL A 35 -3.39 4.47 19.13
N LYS A 36 -3.84 5.45 18.37
CA LYS A 36 -3.25 6.79 18.32
C LYS A 36 -3.72 7.60 19.53
N THR A 37 -2.87 8.52 20.01
CA THR A 37 -3.27 9.51 21.02
C THR A 37 -4.45 10.39 20.56
N THR A 38 -4.66 10.50 19.25
CA THR A 38 -5.83 11.18 18.63
C THR A 38 -7.13 10.38 18.74
N GLY A 39 -7.11 9.19 19.34
CA GLY A 39 -8.27 8.29 19.44
C GLY A 39 -8.50 7.41 18.21
N LYS A 40 -7.76 7.61 17.12
CA LYS A 40 -7.84 6.72 15.94
C LYS A 40 -7.24 5.36 16.23
N VAL A 41 -7.92 4.30 15.83
CA VAL A 41 -7.46 2.93 16.00
C VAL A 41 -7.28 2.29 14.63
N LEU A 42 -6.07 1.84 14.32
CA LEU A 42 -5.70 1.35 13.00
C LEU A 42 -5.19 -0.09 13.06
N TRP A 43 -5.76 -0.96 12.25
CA TRP A 43 -5.24 -2.30 12.01
C TRP A 43 -4.08 -2.25 11.03
N ARG A 44 -2.98 -2.88 11.41
CA ARG A 44 -1.77 -2.99 10.60
C ARG A 44 -1.28 -4.43 10.58
N PHE A 45 -0.69 -4.81 9.47
CA PHE A 45 -0.18 -6.15 9.26
C PHE A 45 1.25 -6.07 8.74
N ARG A 46 2.18 -6.69 9.46
CA ARG A 46 3.59 -6.78 9.10
C ARG A 46 3.86 -8.16 8.49
N TYR A 47 4.50 -8.17 7.34
CA TYR A 47 4.83 -9.40 6.60
C TYR A 47 6.20 -9.27 5.92
N GLN A 48 6.67 -10.37 5.33
CA GLN A 48 7.84 -10.37 4.45
C GLN A 48 7.36 -10.57 3.02
N ARG A 49 7.80 -9.70 2.11
CA ARG A 49 7.46 -9.82 0.70
C ARG A 49 7.97 -11.17 0.16
N PRO A 50 7.15 -11.98 -0.51
CA PRO A 50 7.56 -13.31 -0.97
C PRO A 50 8.79 -13.30 -1.88
N ALA A 51 8.87 -12.32 -2.80
CA ALA A 51 9.94 -12.19 -3.78
C ALA A 51 11.25 -11.66 -3.19
N THR A 52 11.21 -10.53 -2.46
CA THR A 52 12.43 -9.82 -2.01
C THR A 52 12.84 -10.15 -0.58
N LYS A 53 12.00 -10.87 0.18
CA LYS A 53 12.14 -11.14 1.63
C LYS A 53 12.22 -9.90 2.52
N GLN A 54 12.01 -8.71 1.95
CA GLN A 54 12.00 -7.46 2.69
C GLN A 54 10.81 -7.42 3.65
N ARG A 55 11.04 -6.88 4.86
CA ARG A 55 9.99 -6.69 5.85
C ARG A 55 9.19 -5.45 5.49
N THR A 56 7.90 -5.64 5.26
CA THR A 56 6.95 -4.59 4.87
C THR A 56 5.78 -4.56 5.85
N MET A 57 5.05 -3.44 5.84
CA MET A 57 3.87 -3.22 6.65
C MET A 57 2.74 -2.70 5.76
N MET A 58 1.53 -3.20 5.98
CA MET A 58 0.33 -2.74 5.31
C MET A 58 -0.72 -2.28 6.32
N GLY A 59 -1.51 -1.27 5.94
CA GLY A 59 -2.73 -0.91 6.65
C GLY A 59 -3.87 -1.81 6.19
N LEU A 60 -4.66 -2.33 7.13
CA LEU A 60 -5.86 -3.13 6.80
C LEU A 60 -7.15 -2.31 6.89
N GLY A 61 -7.18 -1.30 7.77
CA GLY A 61 -8.35 -0.47 8.00
C GLY A 61 -8.37 0.13 9.40
N ALA A 62 -9.44 0.83 9.74
CA ALA A 62 -9.63 1.43 11.06
C ALA A 62 -10.73 0.70 11.85
N PHE A 63 -10.58 0.60 13.17
CA PHE A 63 -11.65 0.20 14.06
C PHE A 63 -12.54 1.43 14.38
N PRO A 64 -13.88 1.31 14.47
CA PRO A 64 -14.67 0.08 14.46
C PRO A 64 -15.13 -0.40 13.08
N ALA A 65 -14.86 0.33 12.00
CA ALA A 65 -15.28 -0.06 10.64
C ALA A 65 -14.76 -1.44 10.23
N LEU A 66 -13.55 -1.80 10.66
CA LEU A 66 -12.99 -3.14 10.56
C LEU A 66 -12.88 -3.75 11.97
N SER A 67 -13.63 -4.82 12.21
CA SER A 67 -13.59 -5.54 13.50
C SER A 67 -12.30 -6.37 13.65
N LEU A 68 -12.00 -6.80 14.88
CA LEU A 68 -10.88 -7.72 15.14
C LEU A 68 -11.02 -9.03 14.36
N ALA A 69 -12.24 -9.57 14.27
CA ALA A 69 -12.51 -10.80 13.52
C ALA A 69 -12.23 -10.61 12.03
N ASP A 70 -12.66 -9.48 11.46
CA ASP A 70 -12.45 -9.17 10.05
C ASP A 70 -10.98 -8.93 9.74
N ALA A 71 -10.26 -8.22 10.61
CA ALA A 71 -8.83 -8.03 10.49
C ALA A 71 -8.07 -9.38 10.48
N ARG A 72 -8.49 -10.35 11.31
CA ARG A 72 -7.95 -11.72 11.29
C ARG A 72 -8.28 -12.48 10.00
N ARG A 73 -9.51 -12.35 9.48
CA ARG A 73 -9.89 -12.95 8.18
C ARG A 73 -9.04 -12.39 7.04
N MET A 74 -8.85 -11.08 6.99
CA MET A 74 -7.99 -10.42 6.00
C MET A 74 -6.54 -10.90 6.14
N ARG A 75 -5.99 -10.96 7.36
CA ARG A 75 -4.66 -11.50 7.62
C ARG A 75 -4.50 -12.92 7.06
N ALA A 76 -5.44 -13.81 7.34
CA ALA A 76 -5.40 -15.19 6.86
C ALA A 76 -5.42 -15.26 5.32
N ALA A 77 -6.26 -14.45 4.67
CA ALA A 77 -6.29 -14.34 3.22
C ALA A 77 -4.94 -13.87 2.65
N TYR A 78 -4.34 -12.82 3.22
CA TYR A 78 -3.03 -12.35 2.77
C TYR A 78 -1.91 -13.37 3.00
N LEU A 79 -1.89 -14.05 4.15
CA LEU A 79 -0.92 -15.12 4.39
C LEU A 79 -1.04 -16.24 3.36
N SER A 80 -2.27 -16.60 2.94
CA SER A 80 -2.49 -17.55 1.86
C SER A 80 -1.94 -17.05 0.52
N LEU A 81 -2.12 -15.78 0.19
CA LEU A 81 -1.55 -15.19 -1.03
C LEU A 81 -0.01 -15.21 -1.00
N PHE A 82 0.59 -14.86 0.14
CA PHE A 82 2.03 -14.85 0.31
C PHE A 82 2.64 -16.25 0.26
N ALA A 83 1.94 -17.27 0.76
CA ALA A 83 2.33 -18.67 0.63
C ALA A 83 2.39 -19.11 -0.85
N ASN A 84 1.53 -18.53 -1.69
CA ASN A 84 1.52 -18.73 -3.14
C ASN A 84 2.47 -17.78 -3.90
N GLY A 85 3.28 -16.97 -3.19
CA GLY A 85 4.25 -16.07 -3.81
C GLY A 85 3.69 -14.73 -4.30
N ILE A 86 2.41 -14.43 -4.04
CA ILE A 86 1.71 -13.26 -4.58
C ILE A 86 1.74 -12.12 -3.55
N ASP A 87 2.28 -10.95 -3.91
CA ASP A 87 2.23 -9.72 -3.11
C ASP A 87 1.28 -8.69 -3.71
N PRO A 88 0.10 -8.43 -3.10
CA PRO A 88 -0.86 -7.46 -3.61
C PRO A 88 -0.33 -6.02 -3.69
N GLN A 89 0.63 -5.64 -2.83
CA GLN A 89 1.23 -4.31 -2.91
C GLN A 89 2.11 -4.17 -4.14
N THR A 90 2.90 -5.20 -4.46
CA THR A 90 3.73 -5.20 -5.67
C THR A 90 2.87 -5.16 -6.93
N GLN A 91 1.75 -5.90 -6.96
CA GLN A 91 0.85 -5.85 -8.11
C GLN A 91 0.29 -4.44 -8.31
N ALA A 92 -0.21 -3.81 -7.24
CA ALA A 92 -0.73 -2.44 -7.32
C ALA A 92 0.34 -1.43 -7.76
N GLU A 93 1.56 -1.53 -7.22
CA GLU A 93 2.71 -0.70 -7.62
C GLU A 93 3.01 -0.87 -9.13
N GLN A 94 3.09 -2.11 -9.62
CA GLN A 94 3.32 -2.41 -11.04
C GLN A 94 2.22 -1.87 -11.95
N ASP A 95 0.95 -2.03 -11.56
CA ASP A 95 -0.18 -1.52 -12.34
C ASP A 95 -0.12 0.01 -12.46
N THR A 96 0.20 0.71 -11.36
CA THR A 96 0.37 2.18 -11.40
C THR A 96 1.55 2.62 -12.25
N GLU A 97 2.67 1.88 -12.22
CA GLU A 97 3.85 2.18 -13.03
C GLU A 97 3.56 1.98 -14.52
N GLN A 98 2.88 0.89 -14.88
CA GLN A 98 2.45 0.62 -16.26
C GLN A 98 1.51 1.71 -16.78
N GLN A 99 0.56 2.17 -15.95
CA GLN A 99 -0.32 3.29 -16.31
C GLN A 99 0.49 4.57 -16.57
N GLN A 100 1.47 4.89 -15.73
CA GLN A 100 2.31 6.06 -15.91
C GLN A 100 3.15 5.98 -17.19
N ILE A 101 3.73 4.80 -17.49
CA ILE A 101 4.48 4.55 -18.73
C ILE A 101 3.57 4.75 -19.95
N ALA A 102 2.35 4.21 -19.91
CA ALA A 102 1.38 4.36 -20.99
C ALA A 102 1.03 5.84 -21.22
N LEU A 103 0.75 6.60 -20.16
CA LEU A 103 0.48 8.04 -20.26
C LEU A 103 1.66 8.82 -20.85
N ASN A 104 2.88 8.54 -20.39
CA ASN A 104 4.10 9.18 -20.89
C ASN A 104 4.33 8.85 -22.38
N SER A 105 4.09 7.61 -22.78
CA SER A 105 4.21 7.17 -24.18
C SER A 105 3.19 7.87 -25.08
N ILE A 106 1.94 8.00 -24.63
CA ILE A 106 0.89 8.74 -25.34
C ILE A 106 1.28 10.20 -25.50
N PHE A 107 1.73 10.85 -24.42
CA PHE A 107 2.17 12.26 -24.48
C PHE A 107 3.31 12.45 -25.47
N SER A 108 4.33 11.58 -25.43
CA SER A 108 5.46 11.64 -26.36
C SER A 108 5.02 11.49 -27.82
N ALA A 109 4.12 10.56 -28.11
CA ALA A 109 3.59 10.37 -29.46
C ALA A 109 2.78 11.59 -29.96
N VAL A 110 1.94 12.17 -29.11
CA VAL A 110 1.16 13.37 -29.44
C VAL A 110 2.09 14.57 -29.65
N ALA A 111 3.08 14.77 -28.78
CA ALA A 111 4.05 15.86 -28.91
C ALA A 111 4.88 15.73 -30.19
N ALA A 112 5.33 14.52 -30.54
CA ALA A 112 6.06 14.27 -31.78
C ALA A 112 5.20 14.55 -33.02
N ASN A 113 3.93 14.12 -33.01
CA ASN A 113 3.01 14.40 -34.12
C ASN A 113 2.72 15.90 -34.25
N TRP A 114 2.43 16.59 -33.14
CA TRP A 114 2.25 18.03 -33.13
C TRP A 114 3.50 18.76 -33.65
N PHE A 115 4.68 18.35 -33.20
CA PHE A 115 5.95 18.92 -33.66
C PHE A 115 6.15 18.73 -35.16
N ALA A 116 5.87 17.54 -35.69
CA ALA A 116 5.93 17.28 -37.13
C ALA A 116 4.96 18.16 -37.93
N LEU A 117 3.71 18.29 -37.47
CA LEU A 117 2.71 19.17 -38.08
C LEU A 117 3.13 20.64 -38.02
N LYS A 118 3.64 21.09 -36.88
CA LYS A 118 4.09 22.47 -36.71
C LYS A 118 5.29 22.78 -37.57
N LYS A 119 6.30 21.92 -37.57
CA LYS A 119 7.50 22.05 -38.40
C LYS A 119 7.18 22.22 -39.88
N ALA A 120 6.14 21.55 -40.39
CA ALA A 120 5.67 21.70 -41.77
C ALA A 120 4.95 23.05 -42.03
N SER A 121 4.40 23.69 -41.00
CA SER A 121 3.64 24.94 -41.10
C SER A 121 4.45 26.22 -40.87
N VAL A 122 5.69 26.13 -40.38
CA VAL A 122 6.55 27.29 -40.10
C VAL A 122 7.70 27.37 -41.09
N THR A 123 8.24 28.57 -41.31
CA THR A 123 9.43 28.78 -42.14
C THR A 123 10.64 28.03 -41.59
N THR A 124 11.56 27.66 -42.47
CA THR A 124 12.70 26.78 -42.17
C THR A 124 13.61 27.30 -41.06
N ASP A 125 13.74 28.61 -40.89
CA ASP A 125 14.51 29.20 -39.79
C ASP A 125 13.77 29.09 -38.46
N TYR A 126 12.47 29.38 -38.42
CA TYR A 126 11.67 29.23 -37.20
C TYR A 126 11.50 27.77 -36.78
N ALA A 127 11.51 26.85 -37.73
CA ALA A 127 11.43 25.41 -37.50
C ALA A 127 12.66 24.81 -36.77
N LYS A 128 13.78 25.54 -36.71
CA LYS A 128 14.99 25.15 -35.95
C LYS A 128 14.97 25.64 -34.50
N ASP A 129 14.15 26.67 -34.21
CA ASP A 129 14.04 27.32 -32.91
C ASP A 129 12.91 26.74 -32.02
N ILE A 130 12.16 25.75 -32.54
CA ILE A 130 11.10 24.99 -31.85
C ILE A 130 11.66 23.61 -31.51
#